data_AF-A0A7S0WFE8-F1
#
_entry.id   AF-A0A7S0WFE8-F1
#
_cell.length_a   1.000
_cell.length_b   1.000
_cell.length_c   1.000
_cell.angle_alpha   90.00
_cell.angle_beta   90.00
_cell.angle_gamma   90.00
#
_symmetry.space_group_name_H-M   'P 1'
#
loop_
_entity.id
_entity.type
_entity.pdbx_description
1 polymer ?
#
loop_
_entity_poly.entity_id
_entity_poly.type
_entity_poly.pdbx_seq_one_letter_code
_entity_poly.pdbx_strand_id
1 'polypeptide(L)'
;MPPNLKPVYAKPRQILSCKFVEMMLTLVSFHGDTMVMEEQINLLGFRHIKYGAKKQHVRVMGDVLIETMARAVGEDWTMDMAEAWNELWLHSCGLMMNVIDDASTHGTRVQELWGRVRGKTTEIKFGSTLRKLLLSGTEWVSSLSHGILE
;
A
#
# COMPACT_ATOMS: atom_id res chain seq x y z
N MET A 1 -23.62 -1.66 10.03
CA MET A 1 -22.51 -1.69 9.04
C MET A 1 -23.08 -1.39 7.66
N PRO A 2 -22.50 -0.46 6.89
CA PRO A 2 -22.90 -0.18 5.50
C PRO A 2 -22.94 -1.47 4.65
N PRO A 3 -23.96 -1.68 3.79
CA PRO A 3 -24.14 -2.93 3.03
C PRO A 3 -22.97 -3.28 2.10
N ASN A 4 -22.23 -2.27 1.66
CA ASN A 4 -21.13 -2.36 0.69
C ASN A 4 -19.80 -2.88 1.26
N LEU A 5 -19.71 -3.15 2.56
CA LEU A 5 -18.47 -3.64 3.20
C LEU A 5 -18.40 -5.17 3.35
N LYS A 6 -19.53 -5.89 3.20
CA LYS A 6 -19.59 -7.35 3.41
C LYS A 6 -18.56 -8.19 2.63
N PRO A 7 -18.23 -7.88 1.35
CA PRO A 7 -17.22 -8.66 0.62
C PRO A 7 -15.80 -8.48 1.18
N VAL A 8 -15.48 -7.28 1.71
CA VAL A 8 -14.16 -6.92 2.23
C VAL A 8 -13.88 -7.60 3.58
N TYR A 9 -14.92 -7.79 4.39
CA TYR A 9 -14.85 -8.42 5.71
C TYR A 9 -15.32 -9.89 5.71
N ALA A 10 -15.18 -10.61 4.59
CA ALA A 10 -15.61 -12.01 4.47
C ALA A 10 -14.73 -13.00 5.25
N LYS A 11 -13.59 -12.56 5.80
CA LYS A 11 -12.71 -13.40 6.61
C LYS A 11 -13.31 -13.62 8.02
N PRO A 12 -13.03 -14.77 8.67
CA PRO A 12 -13.43 -15.01 10.06
C PRO A 12 -13.02 -13.86 10.98
N ARG A 13 -13.87 -13.54 11.97
CA ARG A 13 -13.68 -12.41 12.89
C ARG A 13 -12.32 -12.44 13.59
N GLN A 14 -11.85 -13.62 13.97
CA GLN A 14 -10.56 -13.83 14.62
C GLN A 14 -9.40 -13.37 13.75
N ILE A 15 -9.45 -13.68 12.44
CA ILE A 15 -8.42 -13.23 11.49
C ILE A 15 -8.44 -11.71 11.38
N LEU A 16 -9.63 -11.11 11.29
CA LEU A 16 -9.77 -9.65 11.24
C LEU A 16 -9.28 -8.98 12.53
N SER A 17 -9.53 -9.59 13.70
CA SER A 17 -8.99 -9.11 14.97
C SER A 17 -7.47 -9.16 15.00
N CYS A 18 -6.84 -10.24 14.54
CA CYS A 18 -5.38 -10.31 14.44
C CYS A 18 -4.83 -9.23 13.49
N LYS A 19 -5.47 -9.03 12.33
CA LYS A 19 -5.07 -7.96 11.38
C LYS A 19 -5.24 -6.55 11.95
N PHE A 20 -6.27 -6.35 12.77
CA PHE A 20 -6.45 -5.10 13.49
C PHE A 20 -5.31 -4.86 14.50
N VAL A 21 -4.93 -5.88 15.28
CA VAL A 21 -3.81 -5.77 16.22
C VAL A 21 -2.48 -5.50 15.49
N GLU A 22 -2.21 -6.19 14.37
CA GLU A 22 -1.03 -5.93 13.52
C GLU A 22 -0.99 -4.47 13.01
N MET A 23 -2.15 -3.94 12.60
CA MET A 23 -2.29 -2.54 12.19
C MET A 23 -1.97 -1.59 13.35
N MET A 24 -2.55 -1.82 14.53
CA MET A 24 -2.28 -0.99 15.71
C MET A 24 -0.79 -1.01 16.09
N LEU A 25 -0.16 -2.18 16.06
CA LEU A 25 1.29 -2.31 16.29
C LEU A 25 2.07 -1.48 15.28
N THR A 26 1.75 -1.59 13.99
CA THR A 26 2.41 -0.81 12.93
C THR A 26 2.29 0.70 13.18
N LEU A 27 1.11 1.19 13.59
CA LEU A 27 0.90 2.62 13.86
C LEU A 27 1.69 3.12 15.07
N VAL A 28 1.90 2.29 16.11
CA VAL A 28 2.63 2.70 17.33
C VAL A 28 4.11 2.35 17.31
N SER A 29 4.55 1.42 16.45
CA SER A 29 5.93 0.92 16.39
C SER A 29 6.96 1.98 15.99
N PHE A 30 6.54 3.13 15.49
CA PHE A 30 7.44 4.14 14.93
C PHE A 30 7.40 5.49 15.67
N HIS A 31 7.06 5.48 16.96
CA HIS A 31 6.93 6.69 17.79
C HIS A 31 8.19 7.58 17.86
N GLY A 32 9.32 7.18 17.26
CA GLY A 32 10.56 7.96 17.19
C GLY A 32 11.23 8.04 15.80
N ASP A 33 10.67 7.40 14.76
CA ASP A 33 11.23 7.44 13.39
C ASP A 33 10.11 7.48 12.35
N THR A 34 9.73 8.69 11.96
CA THR A 34 8.65 8.92 11.00
C THR A 34 9.01 8.48 9.59
N MET A 35 10.30 8.43 9.21
CA MET A 35 10.70 8.02 7.87
C MET A 35 10.44 6.54 7.64
N VAL A 36 10.81 5.69 8.60
CA VAL A 36 10.58 4.24 8.51
C VAL A 36 9.07 3.94 8.53
N MET A 37 8.30 4.70 9.32
CA MET A 37 6.84 4.60 9.33
C MET A 37 6.25 4.84 7.94
N GLU A 38 6.62 5.96 7.31
CA GLU A 38 6.12 6.36 6.00
C GLU A 38 6.42 5.30 4.93
N GLU A 39 7.63 4.75 4.92
CA GLU A 39 8.02 3.68 4.00
C GLU A 39 7.13 2.43 4.17
N GLN A 40 6.93 1.97 5.41
CA GLN A 40 6.10 0.80 5.69
C GLN A 40 4.63 1.03 5.30
N ILE A 41 4.09 2.23 5.56
CA ILE A 41 2.73 2.60 5.18
C ILE A 41 2.57 2.67 3.66
N ASN A 42 3.57 3.19 2.94
CA ASN A 42 3.56 3.23 1.48
C ASN A 42 3.52 1.81 0.89
N LEU A 43 4.33 0.89 1.41
CA LEU A 43 4.29 -0.54 1.03
C LEU A 43 2.93 -1.18 1.34
N LEU A 44 2.31 -0.80 2.45
CA LEU A 44 0.97 -1.24 2.81
C LEU A 44 -0.09 -0.69 1.82
N GLY A 45 0.08 0.54 1.32
CA GLY A 45 -0.77 1.16 0.30
C GLY A 45 -0.88 0.35 -0.97
N PHE A 46 0.23 -0.17 -1.50
CA PHE A 46 0.20 -1.06 -2.68
C PHE A 46 -0.65 -2.31 -2.47
N ARG A 47 -0.61 -2.91 -1.27
CA ARG A 47 -1.48 -4.05 -0.94
C ARG A 47 -2.95 -3.65 -0.87
N HIS A 48 -3.25 -2.44 -0.38
CA HIS A 48 -4.60 -1.92 -0.24
C HIS A 48 -5.27 -1.55 -1.57
N ILE A 49 -4.51 -1.34 -2.64
CA ILE A 49 -5.05 -1.28 -4.01
C ILE A 49 -5.82 -2.57 -4.31
N LYS A 50 -5.20 -3.73 -4.05
CA LYS A 50 -5.81 -5.05 -4.29
C LYS A 50 -7.07 -5.27 -3.44
N TYR A 51 -7.11 -4.68 -2.24
CA TYR A 51 -8.25 -4.80 -1.33
C TYR A 51 -9.40 -3.86 -1.71
N GLY A 52 -9.20 -2.95 -2.65
CA GLY A 52 -10.20 -1.98 -3.07
C GLY A 52 -10.48 -0.93 -1.98
N ALA A 53 -9.44 -0.52 -1.23
CA ALA A 53 -9.55 0.55 -0.27
C ALA A 53 -10.03 1.84 -0.95
N LYS A 54 -10.90 2.59 -0.26
CA LYS A 54 -11.49 3.83 -0.79
C LYS A 54 -11.42 4.93 0.26
N LYS A 55 -11.08 6.14 -0.17
CA LYS A 55 -11.00 7.34 0.67
C LYS A 55 -12.28 7.58 1.49
N GLN A 56 -13.45 7.28 0.93
CA GLN A 56 -14.75 7.40 1.60
C GLN A 56 -14.89 6.54 2.87
N HIS A 57 -14.10 5.47 3.04
CA HIS A 57 -14.15 4.61 4.23
C HIS A 57 -13.21 5.08 5.35
N VAL A 58 -12.23 5.94 5.06
CA VAL A 58 -11.21 6.38 6.01
C VAL A 58 -11.83 7.07 7.23
N ARG A 59 -12.78 7.99 7.00
CA ARG A 59 -13.45 8.71 8.09
C ARG A 59 -14.26 7.77 8.97
N VAL A 60 -15.12 6.95 8.35
CA VAL A 60 -15.97 6.01 9.08
C VAL A 60 -15.16 5.02 9.91
N MET A 61 -14.04 4.52 9.39
CA MET A 61 -13.16 3.62 10.14
C MET A 61 -12.43 4.34 11.27
N GLY A 62 -11.99 5.58 11.05
CA GLY A 62 -11.35 6.41 12.08
C GLY A 62 -12.28 6.70 13.25
N ASP A 63 -13.51 7.13 12.96
CA ASP A 63 -14.52 7.42 14.00
C ASP A 63 -14.78 6.19 14.87
N VAL A 64 -14.96 5.01 14.26
CA VAL A 64 -15.18 3.74 14.99
C VAL A 64 -13.93 3.31 15.78
N LEU A 65 -12.74 3.50 15.24
CA LEU A 65 -11.47 3.18 15.92
C LEU A 65 -11.31 4.02 17.19
N ILE A 66 -11.47 5.34 17.07
CA ILE A 66 -11.34 6.28 18.19
C ILE A 66 -12.40 6.00 19.26
N GLU A 67 -13.66 5.81 18.86
CA GLU A 67 -14.74 5.42 19.78
C GLU A 67 -14.44 4.10 20.51
N THR A 68 -13.87 3.13 19.81
CA THR A 68 -13.49 1.84 20.40
C THR A 68 -12.36 1.99 21.41
N MET A 69 -11.34 2.81 21.12
CA MET A 69 -10.24 3.09 22.05
C MET A 69 -10.71 3.83 23.29
N ALA A 70 -11.55 4.86 23.13
CA ALA A 70 -12.13 5.59 24.24
C ALA A 70 -12.90 4.67 25.20
N ARG A 71 -13.70 3.75 24.66
CA ARG A 71 -14.40 2.75 25.46
C ARG A 71 -13.46 1.75 26.15
N ALA A 72 -12.37 1.37 25.50
CA ALA A 72 -11.41 0.41 26.05
C ALA A 72 -10.58 1.00 27.19
N VAL A 73 -10.21 2.28 27.09
CA VAL A 73 -9.44 3.00 28.12
C VAL A 73 -10.35 3.45 29.27
N GLY A 74 -11.59 3.86 28.99
CA GLY A 74 -12.56 4.23 30.02
C GLY A 74 -12.29 5.63 30.58
N GLU A 75 -12.31 5.77 31.90
CA GLU A 75 -12.22 7.07 32.60
C GLU A 75 -10.87 7.78 32.39
N ASP A 76 -9.81 7.03 32.07
CA ASP A 76 -8.47 7.56 31.80
C ASP A 76 -8.32 8.14 30.38
N TRP A 77 -9.34 8.06 29.53
CA TRP A 77 -9.28 8.57 28.17
C TRP A 77 -9.35 10.10 28.14
N THR A 78 -8.33 10.75 27.58
CA THR A 78 -8.23 12.21 27.53
C THR A 78 -8.50 12.79 26.14
N MET A 79 -8.74 14.10 26.07
CA MET A 79 -8.86 14.81 24.80
C MET A 79 -7.57 14.72 23.98
N ASP A 80 -6.41 14.88 24.63
CA ASP A 80 -5.10 14.79 23.98
C ASP A 80 -4.88 13.42 23.33
N MET A 81 -5.35 12.33 23.95
CA MET A 81 -5.31 11.00 23.33
C MET A 81 -6.17 10.96 22.06
N ALA A 82 -7.39 11.52 22.11
CA ALA A 82 -8.27 11.55 20.96
C ALA A 82 -7.67 12.34 19.78
N GLU A 83 -7.08 13.50 20.07
CA GLU A 83 -6.41 14.33 19.06
C GLU A 83 -5.21 13.61 18.44
N ALA A 84 -4.29 13.10 19.26
CA ALA A 84 -3.10 12.41 18.79
C ALA A 84 -3.44 11.18 17.93
N TRP A 85 -4.41 10.37 18.35
CA TRP A 85 -4.84 9.21 17.58
C TRP A 85 -5.54 9.58 16.27
N ASN A 86 -6.32 10.66 16.26
CA ASN A 86 -6.96 11.15 15.05
C ASN A 86 -5.92 11.67 14.04
N GLU A 87 -4.93 12.42 14.50
CA GLU A 87 -3.82 12.89 13.66
C GLU A 87 -3.03 11.71 13.07
N LEU A 88 -2.62 10.75 13.90
CA LEU A 88 -1.90 9.56 13.45
C LEU A 88 -2.70 8.75 12.42
N TRP A 89 -4.00 8.55 12.66
CA TRP A 89 -4.89 7.84 11.75
C TRP A 89 -5.00 8.55 10.40
N LEU A 90 -5.27 9.86 10.41
CA LEU A 90 -5.46 10.65 9.20
C LEU A 90 -4.16 10.76 8.40
N HIS A 91 -3.02 10.97 9.06
CA HIS A 91 -1.72 11.02 8.42
C HIS A 91 -1.39 9.68 7.73
N SER A 92 -1.53 8.57 8.46
CA SER A 92 -1.27 7.23 7.94
C SER A 92 -2.18 6.86 6.76
N CYS A 93 -3.48 7.17 6.85
CA CYS A 93 -4.40 6.96 5.74
C CYS A 93 -4.08 7.89 4.56
N GLY A 94 -3.63 9.11 4.81
CA GLY A 94 -3.20 10.06 3.78
C GLY A 94 -2.08 9.51 2.91
N LEU A 95 -1.00 9.03 3.53
CA LEU A 95 0.11 8.36 2.85
C LEU A 95 -0.39 7.20 1.97
N MET A 96 -1.22 6.34 2.54
CA MET A 96 -1.79 5.19 1.83
C MET A 96 -2.64 5.60 0.62
N MET A 97 -3.49 6.62 0.78
CA MET A 97 -4.35 7.11 -0.30
C MET A 97 -3.54 7.76 -1.42
N ASN A 98 -2.43 8.45 -1.11
CA ASN A 98 -1.54 9.02 -2.12
C ASN A 98 -0.95 7.91 -3.01
N VAL A 99 -0.46 6.82 -2.42
CA VAL A 99 0.05 5.65 -3.17
C VAL A 99 -1.02 5.05 -4.08
N ILE A 100 -2.25 4.92 -3.57
CA ILE A 100 -3.37 4.35 -4.35
C ILE A 100 -3.72 5.26 -5.54
N ASP A 101 -3.76 6.58 -5.32
CA ASP A 101 -4.10 7.55 -6.36
C ASP A 101 -3.01 7.66 -7.44
N ASP A 102 -1.73 7.70 -7.01
CA ASP A 102 -0.58 7.72 -7.90
C ASP A 102 -0.52 6.46 -8.78
N ALA A 103 -0.75 5.28 -8.19
CA ALA A 103 -0.77 4.03 -8.93
C ALA A 103 -1.92 3.98 -9.95
N SER A 104 -3.11 4.48 -9.59
CA SER A 104 -4.26 4.59 -10.50
C SER A 104 -3.98 5.53 -11.67
N THR A 105 -3.39 6.69 -11.38
CA THR A 105 -3.01 7.69 -12.37
C THR A 105 -1.94 7.16 -13.33
N HIS A 106 -0.89 6.54 -12.80
CA HIS A 106 0.17 5.92 -13.60
C HIS A 106 -0.38 4.80 -14.49
N GLY A 107 -1.21 3.91 -13.93
CA GLY A 107 -1.82 2.81 -14.69
C GLY A 107 -2.66 3.31 -15.87
N THR A 108 -3.50 4.33 -15.62
CA THR A 108 -4.30 4.99 -16.67
C THR A 108 -3.40 5.60 -17.75
N ARG A 109 -2.32 6.28 -17.34
CA ARG A 109 -1.38 6.91 -18.26
C ARG A 109 -0.63 5.89 -19.12
N VAL A 110 -0.15 4.79 -18.53
CA VAL A 110 0.49 3.70 -19.26
C VAL A 110 -0.48 3.09 -20.27
N GLN A 111 -1.73 2.87 -19.89
CA GLN A 111 -2.76 2.32 -20.79
C GLN A 111 -3.05 3.27 -21.96
N GLU A 112 -3.15 4.58 -21.72
CA GLU A 112 -3.31 5.61 -22.75
C GLU A 112 -2.12 5.64 -23.73
N LEU A 113 -0.90 5.69 -23.19
CA LEU A 113 0.33 5.71 -23.99
C LEU A 113 0.47 4.43 -24.80
N TRP A 114 0.17 3.27 -24.20
CA TRP A 114 0.18 1.99 -24.91
C TRP A 114 -0.84 1.98 -26.05
N GLY A 115 -2.01 2.59 -25.85
CA GLY A 115 -3.02 2.77 -26.90
C GLY A 115 -2.50 3.53 -28.12
N ARG A 116 -1.65 4.56 -27.92
CA ARG A 116 -1.04 5.35 -29.02
C ARG A 116 0.02 4.59 -29.80
N VAL A 117 0.75 3.70 -29.12
CA VAL A 117 1.86 2.93 -29.69
C VAL A 117 1.35 1.62 -30.32
N ARG A 118 0.10 1.23 -30.08
CA ARG A 118 -0.46 -0.05 -30.50
C ARG A 118 -0.64 -0.14 -32.02
N GLY A 119 0.38 -0.70 -32.68
CA GLY A 119 0.34 -1.33 -33.99
C GLY A 119 1.11 -2.65 -33.93
N LYS A 120 0.66 -3.69 -34.64
CA LYS A 120 1.26 -5.05 -34.58
C LYS A 120 2.79 -5.04 -34.76
N THR A 121 3.31 -4.12 -35.58
CA THR A 121 4.75 -3.97 -35.86
C THR A 121 5.52 -3.33 -34.69
N THR A 122 4.88 -2.47 -33.90
CA THR A 122 5.53 -1.71 -32.82
C THR A 122 5.64 -2.53 -31.54
N GLU A 123 4.63 -3.32 -31.18
CA GLU A 123 4.68 -4.22 -30.01
C GLU A 123 5.77 -5.30 -30.17
N ILE A 124 5.87 -5.89 -31.37
CA ILE A 124 6.91 -6.89 -31.69
C ILE A 124 8.30 -6.26 -31.64
N LYS A 125 8.48 -5.07 -32.24
CA LYS A 125 9.76 -4.36 -32.20
C LYS A 125 10.15 -4.00 -30.78
N PHE A 126 9.24 -3.42 -29.99
CA PHE A 126 9.51 -3.02 -28.61
C PHE A 126 9.92 -4.21 -27.73
N GLY A 127 9.16 -5.32 -27.76
CA GLY A 127 9.50 -6.54 -27.02
C GLY A 127 10.82 -7.17 -27.47
N SER A 128 11.11 -7.19 -28.78
CA SER A 128 12.37 -7.72 -29.32
C SER A 128 13.59 -6.87 -28.96
N THR A 129 13.44 -5.53 -28.93
CA THR A 129 14.50 -4.59 -28.54
C THR A 129 14.78 -4.64 -27.04
N LEU A 130 13.73 -4.67 -26.20
CA LEU A 130 13.90 -4.85 -24.75
C LEU A 130 14.60 -6.15 -24.43
N ARG A 131 14.20 -7.26 -25.07
CA ARG A 131 14.88 -8.55 -24.92
C ARG A 131 16.36 -8.46 -25.29
N LYS A 132 16.70 -7.82 -26.42
CA LYS A 132 18.10 -7.63 -26.82
C LYS A 132 18.89 -6.81 -25.80
N LEU A 133 18.34 -5.68 -25.34
CA LEU A 133 19.00 -4.79 -24.36
C LEU A 133 19.21 -5.46 -23.00
N LEU A 134 18.21 -6.19 -22.51
CA LEU A 134 18.30 -6.90 -21.23
C LEU A 134 19.31 -8.05 -21.29
N LEU A 135 19.38 -8.78 -22.41
CA LEU A 135 20.33 -9.89 -22.58
C LEU A 135 21.75 -9.40 -22.88
N SER A 136 21.92 -8.35 -23.68
CA SER A 136 23.25 -7.75 -23.93
C SER A 136 23.85 -7.15 -22.65
N GLY A 137 23.01 -6.65 -21.75
CA GLY A 137 23.43 -6.17 -20.43
C GLY A 137 23.82 -7.28 -19.44
N THR A 138 23.61 -8.56 -19.78
CA THR A 138 24.00 -9.72 -18.94
C THR A 138 25.23 -10.47 -19.45
N GLU A 139 25.77 -10.11 -20.61
CA GLU A 139 26.95 -10.77 -21.20
C GLU A 139 28.20 -10.68 -20.29
N TRP A 140 28.31 -9.63 -19.46
CA TRP A 140 29.37 -9.49 -18.44
C TRP A 140 29.13 -10.31 -17.15
N VAL A 141 27.89 -10.70 -16.87
CA VAL A 141 27.55 -11.56 -15.71
C VAL A 141 27.92 -13.02 -16.03
N SER A 142 27.73 -13.45 -17.28
CA SER A 142 28.18 -14.77 -17.76
C SER A 142 29.71 -14.92 -17.79
N SER A 143 30.47 -13.82 -17.91
CA SER A 143 31.93 -13.86 -17.81
C SER A 143 32.45 -13.94 -16.37
N LEU A 144 31.64 -13.57 -15.37
CA LEU A 144 32.03 -13.67 -13.94
C LEU A 144 31.83 -15.07 -13.36
N SER A 145 30.93 -15.88 -13.90
CA SER A 145 30.68 -17.24 -13.41
C SER A 145 31.77 -18.26 -13.77
N HIS A 146 32.70 -17.92 -14.68
CA HIS A 146 33.80 -18.79 -15.08
C HIS A 146 35.11 -18.54 -14.30
N GLY A 147 35.17 -17.51 -13.44
CA GLY A 147 36.38 -17.16 -12.67
C GLY A 147 36.37 -17.57 -11.19
N ILE A 148 35.34 -18.31 -10.73
CA ILE A 148 35.18 -18.70 -9.31
C ILE A 148 35.34 -20.22 -9.10
N LEU A 149 35.68 -20.98 -10.15
CA LEU A 149 35.94 -22.43 -10.06
C LEU A 149 37.28 -22.84 -10.70
N GLU A 150 38.31 -22.00 -10.58
CA GLU A 150 39.72 -22.42 -10.72
C GLU A 150 40.51 -22.07 -9.46
#